data_AF-A0A7J8YYX1-F1
#
_entry.id   AF-A0A7J8YYX1-F1
#
_cell.length_a   1.000
_cell.length_b   1.000
_cell.length_c   1.000
_cell.angle_alpha   90.00
_cell.angle_beta   90.00
_cell.angle_gamma   90.00
#
_symmetry.space_group_name_H-M   'P 1'
#
loop_
_entity.id
_entity.type
_entity.pdbx_description
1 polymer ?
#
loop_
_entity_poly.entity_id
_entity_poly.type
_entity_poly.pdbx_seq_one_letter_code
_entity_poly.pdbx_strand_id
1 'polypeptide(L)'
;MNFSSIKQTGFLGLWGESVDAVDFYTAKNERLSRDVSDISFYSLYFISLEREKITSNPKSIMAAAFVSFKTRWGAAVCAQTQQCRNPTIWLTEWAPEPRDVYWENLSIPFVFLTIRRLIVAVAFFFLTFFFVIPIAIVQSLANIESIEKALPFLKPIIEAIPKTIGASIPMKATFFITYIMVDGWAGVAAEILRLKPLIIYHLKNFFLVKTEKDREEAMDPGTIGFNTGEPQIQLYFLLGLVYAIVTPILLPFVIVFFALAYVVFRHQIINVYNQEYESAAAYWPDVHLRIIVALIVSQLLLMGLLSTKEAASSTPLLITLPVLTIWFHRFCKGRYEPAFVRNPLQEAMMKDTLERAREPNLNLKGFLQNAYIHPVFKSADGDKIDVAMEEWEEEPSLIATKRTSKRSTPLSSKHSVSSFSSPEANKERSKP
;
A
#
# COMPACT_ATOMS: atom_id res chain seq x y z
N MET A 1 -8.09 58.23 14.07
CA MET A 1 -6.98 57.40 14.57
C MET A 1 -6.81 56.26 13.57
N ASN A 2 -5.92 56.44 12.59
CA ASN A 2 -5.68 55.49 11.50
C ASN A 2 -4.68 54.44 12.01
N PHE A 3 -5.14 53.21 12.22
CA PHE A 3 -4.36 52.18 12.94
C PHE A 3 -3.79 51.06 12.07
N SER A 4 -3.75 51.17 10.74
CA SER A 4 -3.18 50.10 9.91
C SER A 4 -2.48 50.61 8.64
N SER A 5 -1.31 51.23 8.77
CA SER A 5 -0.43 51.50 7.63
C SER A 5 0.63 50.41 7.49
N ILE A 6 0.81 49.84 6.30
CA ILE A 6 1.78 48.77 6.00
C ILE A 6 2.84 49.27 5.00
N LYS A 7 4.06 48.73 5.09
CA LYS A 7 5.16 49.11 4.18
C LYS A 7 5.23 48.19 2.97
N GLN A 8 5.15 48.77 1.77
CA GLN A 8 4.82 48.04 0.53
C GLN A 8 5.96 47.20 -0.08
N THR A 9 7.22 47.33 0.36
CA THR A 9 8.37 46.86 -0.46
C THR A 9 9.64 46.46 0.33
N GLY A 10 9.55 45.55 1.30
CA GLY A 10 10.73 45.06 2.04
C GLY A 10 10.68 43.57 2.42
N PHE A 11 11.85 42.93 2.54
CA PHE A 11 11.99 41.58 3.08
C PHE A 11 11.35 41.52 4.47
N LEU A 12 10.36 40.64 4.66
CA LEU A 12 9.54 40.53 5.89
C LEU A 12 8.80 41.83 6.31
N GLY A 13 8.57 42.78 5.39
CA GLY A 13 7.74 43.98 5.65
C GLY A 13 8.43 45.11 6.43
N LEU A 14 9.76 45.09 6.55
CA LEU A 14 10.51 46.06 7.36
C LEU A 14 10.79 47.40 6.64
N TRP A 15 10.74 47.44 5.31
CA TRP A 15 11.14 48.58 4.47
C TRP A 15 10.05 48.88 3.42
N GLY A 16 9.93 50.15 2.99
CA GLY A 16 8.98 50.58 1.95
C GLY A 16 8.08 51.74 2.34
N GLU A 17 7.32 52.26 1.36
CA GLU A 17 6.34 53.34 1.56
C GLU A 17 5.15 52.86 2.39
N SER A 18 4.70 53.72 3.30
CA SER A 18 3.59 53.43 4.22
C SER A 18 2.26 53.68 3.52
N VAL A 19 1.56 52.61 3.18
CA VAL A 19 0.27 52.63 2.48
C VAL A 19 -0.83 52.14 3.41
N ASP A 20 -2.06 52.64 3.24
CA ASP A 20 -3.21 52.15 4.00
C ASP A 20 -3.44 50.65 3.71
N ALA A 21 -3.49 49.84 4.76
CA ALA A 21 -3.62 48.40 4.65
C ALA A 21 -4.93 47.98 3.98
N VAL A 22 -6.02 48.71 4.25
CA VAL A 22 -7.34 48.35 3.71
C VAL A 22 -7.35 48.51 2.19
N ASP A 23 -6.89 49.66 1.68
CA ASP A 23 -6.85 49.92 0.24
C ASP A 23 -5.84 49.00 -0.47
N PHE A 24 -4.67 48.77 0.14
CA PHE A 24 -3.66 47.88 -0.42
C PHE A 24 -4.14 46.43 -0.52
N TYR A 25 -4.72 45.87 0.55
CA TYR A 25 -5.23 44.50 0.52
C TYR A 25 -6.49 44.36 -0.32
N THR A 26 -7.34 45.40 -0.43
CA THR A 26 -8.50 45.40 -1.32
C THR A 26 -8.06 45.37 -2.79
N ALA A 27 -7.14 46.25 -3.19
CA ALA A 27 -6.58 46.26 -4.54
C ALA A 27 -5.79 44.97 -4.86
N LYS A 28 -5.07 44.42 -3.86
CA LYS A 28 -4.37 43.13 -3.99
C LYS A 28 -5.35 41.96 -4.10
N ASN A 29 -6.46 41.97 -3.37
CA ASN A 29 -7.52 40.96 -3.47
C ASN A 29 -8.24 41.04 -4.81
N GLU A 30 -8.56 42.22 -5.33
CA GLU A 30 -9.16 42.36 -6.66
C GLU A 30 -8.23 41.92 -7.78
N ARG A 31 -6.92 42.22 -7.67
CA ARG A 31 -5.90 41.68 -8.57
C ARG A 31 -5.83 40.16 -8.44
N LEU A 32 -5.72 39.62 -7.24
CA LEU A 32 -5.67 38.17 -7.04
C LEU A 32 -6.93 37.47 -7.54
N SER A 33 -8.11 38.05 -7.36
CA SER A 33 -9.37 37.46 -7.82
C SER A 33 -9.45 37.43 -9.35
N ARG A 34 -8.99 38.49 -10.02
CA ARG A 34 -8.81 38.50 -11.49
C ARG A 34 -7.75 37.48 -11.92
N ASP A 35 -6.59 37.50 -11.27
CA ASP A 35 -5.50 36.57 -11.57
C ASP A 35 -5.94 35.12 -11.34
N VAL A 36 -6.73 34.80 -10.31
CA VAL A 36 -7.23 33.43 -10.04
C VAL A 36 -8.27 33.00 -11.08
N SER A 37 -9.18 33.90 -11.48
CA SER A 37 -10.17 33.59 -12.52
C SER A 37 -9.52 33.46 -13.90
N ASP A 38 -8.54 34.32 -14.21
CA ASP A 38 -7.69 34.20 -15.38
C ASP A 38 -6.84 32.92 -15.32
N ILE A 39 -6.18 32.61 -14.20
CA ILE A 39 -5.36 31.39 -14.02
C ILE A 39 -6.21 30.13 -14.16
N SER A 40 -7.44 30.10 -13.65
CA SER A 40 -8.32 28.93 -13.80
C SER A 40 -8.73 28.73 -15.26
N PHE A 41 -9.06 29.81 -15.97
CA PHE A 41 -9.39 29.79 -17.40
C PHE A 41 -8.17 29.45 -18.28
N TYR A 42 -7.02 30.09 -18.04
CA TYR A 42 -5.76 29.79 -18.72
C TYR A 42 -5.31 28.36 -18.41
N SER A 43 -5.42 27.87 -17.17
CA SER A 43 -5.08 26.49 -16.79
C SER A 43 -5.93 25.50 -17.59
N LEU A 44 -7.25 25.68 -17.65
CA LEU A 44 -8.14 24.84 -18.46
C LEU A 44 -7.84 24.93 -19.96
N TYR A 45 -7.52 26.12 -20.47
CA TYR A 45 -7.13 26.33 -21.87
C TYR A 45 -5.77 25.68 -22.21
N PHE A 46 -4.76 25.82 -21.34
CA PHE A 46 -3.47 25.17 -21.50
C PHE A 46 -3.60 23.64 -21.39
N ILE A 47 -4.44 23.14 -20.48
CA ILE A 47 -4.72 21.70 -20.35
C ILE A 47 -5.39 21.16 -21.63
N SER A 48 -6.35 21.89 -22.21
CA SER A 48 -7.02 21.46 -23.44
C SER A 48 -6.09 21.49 -24.66
N LEU A 49 -5.25 22.52 -24.79
CA LEU A 49 -4.21 22.58 -25.83
C LEU A 49 -3.17 21.46 -25.67
N GLU A 50 -2.68 21.23 -24.44
CA GLU A 50 -1.69 20.17 -24.21
C GLU A 50 -2.33 18.79 -24.41
N ARG A 51 -3.62 18.61 -24.11
CA ARG A 51 -4.39 17.39 -24.47
C ARG A 51 -4.38 17.16 -25.98
N GLU A 52 -4.71 18.15 -26.79
CA GLU A 52 -4.70 18.01 -28.26
C GLU A 52 -3.30 17.69 -28.79
N LYS A 53 -2.28 18.35 -28.24
CA LYS A 53 -0.88 18.12 -28.61
C LYS A 53 -0.38 16.73 -28.20
N ILE A 54 -0.74 16.24 -27.01
CA ILE A 54 -0.38 14.90 -26.53
C ILE A 54 -1.15 13.84 -27.33
N THR A 55 -2.44 14.06 -27.61
CA THR A 55 -3.29 13.12 -28.35
C THR A 55 -2.87 13.00 -29.81
N SER A 56 -2.40 14.11 -30.42
CA SER A 56 -1.91 14.12 -31.80
C SER A 56 -0.49 13.55 -31.94
N ASN A 57 0.32 13.54 -30.87
CA ASN A 57 1.69 13.04 -30.92
C ASN A 57 1.76 11.54 -30.58
N PRO A 58 2.04 10.65 -31.56
CA PRO A 58 2.11 9.21 -31.30
C PRO A 58 3.26 8.81 -30.38
N LYS A 59 4.30 9.66 -30.23
CA LYS A 59 5.43 9.39 -29.32
C LYS A 59 5.06 9.56 -27.84
N SER A 60 3.97 10.27 -27.55
CA SER A 60 3.48 10.44 -26.19
C SER A 60 2.67 9.23 -25.70
N ILE A 61 2.27 8.34 -26.60
CA ILE A 61 1.55 7.11 -26.28
C ILE A 61 2.53 6.09 -25.73
N MET A 62 2.28 5.66 -24.49
CA MET A 62 3.10 4.69 -23.79
C MET A 62 2.69 3.27 -24.20
N ALA A 63 3.64 2.33 -24.17
CA ALA A 63 3.38 0.91 -24.44
C ALA A 63 2.72 0.20 -23.24
N ALA A 64 1.66 0.79 -22.70
CA ALA A 64 0.85 0.30 -21.59
C ALA A 64 -0.60 0.74 -21.78
N ALA A 65 -1.55 -0.09 -21.39
CA ALA A 65 -2.97 0.21 -21.53
C ALA A 65 -3.79 -0.45 -20.41
N PHE A 66 -4.88 0.21 -20.02
CA PHE A 66 -5.91 -0.38 -19.17
C PHE A 66 -6.89 -1.15 -20.06
N VAL A 67 -7.12 -2.43 -19.74
CA VAL A 67 -8.03 -3.29 -20.50
C VAL A 67 -9.19 -3.71 -19.60
N SER A 68 -10.40 -3.28 -19.98
CA SER A 68 -11.63 -3.59 -19.26
C SER A 68 -12.36 -4.78 -19.89
N PHE A 69 -12.96 -5.63 -19.05
CA PHE A 69 -13.72 -6.80 -19.47
C PHE A 69 -15.19 -6.65 -19.07
N LYS A 70 -16.09 -7.33 -19.79
CA LYS A 70 -17.52 -7.37 -19.44
C LYS A 70 -17.84 -8.18 -18.17
N THR A 71 -16.88 -8.98 -17.70
CA THR A 71 -17.04 -9.91 -16.58
C THR A 71 -15.77 -9.91 -15.74
N ARG A 72 -15.90 -10.06 -14.42
CA ARG A 72 -14.74 -10.25 -13.52
C ARG A 72 -14.05 -11.57 -13.82
N TRP A 73 -14.80 -12.59 -14.22
CA TRP A 73 -14.24 -13.86 -14.65
C TRP A 73 -13.25 -13.68 -15.81
N GLY A 74 -13.62 -12.92 -16.85
CA GLY A 74 -12.74 -12.68 -18.00
C GLY A 74 -11.48 -11.91 -17.63
N ALA A 75 -11.60 -10.89 -16.77
CA ALA A 75 -10.45 -10.16 -16.23
C ALA A 75 -9.52 -11.07 -15.41
N ALA A 76 -10.09 -11.95 -14.58
CA ALA A 76 -9.34 -12.89 -13.76
C ALA A 76 -8.55 -13.91 -14.57
N VAL A 77 -9.11 -14.38 -15.70
CA VAL A 77 -8.39 -15.25 -16.63
C VAL A 77 -7.24 -14.48 -17.30
N CYS A 78 -7.50 -13.26 -17.79
CA CYS A 78 -6.48 -12.44 -18.43
C CYS A 78 -5.29 -12.16 -17.51
N ALA A 79 -5.55 -11.64 -16.30
CA ALA A 79 -4.51 -11.22 -15.36
C ALA A 79 -3.64 -12.37 -14.81
N GLN A 80 -4.14 -13.62 -14.85
CA GLN A 80 -3.46 -14.79 -14.29
C GLN A 80 -2.82 -15.70 -15.35
N THR A 81 -2.89 -15.34 -16.63
CA THR A 81 -2.38 -16.19 -17.74
C THR A 81 -1.28 -15.49 -18.54
N GLN A 82 -0.32 -16.28 -19.00
CA GLN A 82 0.73 -15.82 -19.90
C GLN A 82 0.14 -15.59 -21.30
N GLN A 83 0.19 -14.36 -21.80
CA GLN A 83 -0.46 -14.00 -23.07
C GLN A 83 0.36 -14.37 -24.32
N CYS A 84 1.69 -14.37 -24.22
CA CYS A 84 2.56 -14.65 -25.37
C CYS A 84 3.77 -15.52 -25.00
N ARG A 85 4.45 -16.08 -26.01
CA ARG A 85 5.62 -16.96 -25.81
C ARG A 85 6.77 -16.27 -25.07
N ASN A 86 6.91 -14.95 -25.22
CA ASN A 86 7.91 -14.18 -24.51
C ASN A 86 7.36 -13.67 -23.16
N PRO A 87 7.93 -14.05 -22.02
CA PRO A 87 7.45 -13.62 -20.70
C PRO A 87 7.61 -12.12 -20.42
N THR A 88 8.37 -11.36 -21.24
CA THR A 88 8.59 -9.93 -21.00
C THR A 88 7.67 -9.02 -21.82
N ILE A 89 6.78 -9.57 -22.63
CA ILE A 89 5.88 -8.83 -23.51
C ILE A 89 4.44 -9.20 -23.14
N TRP A 90 3.52 -8.23 -23.22
CA TRP A 90 2.12 -8.42 -22.81
C TRP A 90 2.00 -8.91 -21.37
N LEU A 91 2.78 -8.30 -20.48
CA LEU A 91 2.66 -8.49 -19.04
C LEU A 91 1.31 -7.96 -18.59
N THR A 92 0.53 -8.80 -17.93
CA THR A 92 -0.79 -8.46 -17.41
C THR A 92 -0.72 -8.44 -15.89
N GLU A 93 -1.12 -7.31 -15.30
CA GLU A 93 -1.23 -7.13 -13.86
C GLU A 93 -2.64 -6.65 -13.51
N TRP A 94 -3.07 -6.88 -12.27
CA TRP A 94 -4.33 -6.32 -11.79
C TRP A 94 -4.21 -4.80 -11.73
N ALA A 95 -5.06 -4.09 -12.45
CA ALA A 95 -5.11 -2.64 -12.38
C ALA A 95 -5.53 -2.22 -10.96
N PRO A 96 -4.76 -1.34 -10.29
CA PRO A 96 -5.21 -0.71 -9.05
C PRO A 96 -6.52 0.06 -9.26
N GLU A 97 -7.20 0.39 -8.18
CA GLU A 97 -8.35 1.29 -8.26
C GLU A 97 -7.92 2.65 -8.86
N PRO A 98 -8.75 3.36 -9.67
CA PRO A 98 -8.33 4.60 -10.32
C PRO A 98 -7.72 5.68 -9.42
N ARG A 99 -8.09 5.71 -8.12
CA ARG A 99 -7.51 6.61 -7.10
C ARG A 99 -6.15 6.17 -6.57
N ASP A 100 -5.84 4.88 -6.65
CA ASP A 100 -4.58 4.25 -6.20
C ASP A 100 -3.55 4.15 -7.34
N VAL A 101 -3.92 4.55 -8.56
CA VAL A 101 -2.99 4.60 -9.69
C VAL A 101 -2.01 5.76 -9.52
N TYR A 102 -0.74 5.43 -9.32
CA TYR A 102 0.35 6.42 -9.33
C TYR A 102 0.79 6.73 -10.77
N TRP A 103 0.11 7.69 -11.41
CA TRP A 103 0.21 8.00 -12.84
C TRP A 103 1.63 8.30 -13.33
N GLU A 104 2.45 8.98 -12.53
CA GLU A 104 3.82 9.35 -12.91
C GLU A 104 4.70 8.13 -13.22
N ASN A 105 4.46 7.01 -12.52
CA ASN A 105 5.24 5.79 -12.67
C ASN A 105 4.86 4.97 -13.91
N LEU A 106 3.68 5.20 -14.51
CA LEU A 106 3.25 4.49 -15.73
C LEU A 106 4.10 4.83 -16.95
N SER A 107 4.80 5.97 -16.91
CA SER A 107 5.66 6.45 -17.99
C SER A 107 7.03 5.80 -18.09
N ILE A 108 7.37 4.95 -17.11
CA ILE A 108 8.70 4.35 -17.02
C ILE A 108 8.75 3.08 -17.88
N PRO A 109 9.65 3.00 -18.88
CA PRO A 109 9.78 1.79 -19.68
C PRO A 109 10.33 0.61 -18.86
N PHE A 110 9.90 -0.61 -19.17
CA PHE A 110 10.21 -1.83 -18.41
C PHE A 110 11.71 -2.04 -18.14
N VAL A 111 12.58 -1.80 -19.13
CA VAL A 111 14.04 -1.99 -19.01
C VAL A 111 14.65 -1.07 -17.93
N PHE A 112 14.11 0.14 -17.78
CA PHE A 112 14.61 1.09 -16.78
C PHE A 112 14.20 0.69 -15.35
N LEU A 113 13.18 -0.14 -15.16
CA LEU A 113 12.75 -0.60 -13.83
C LEU A 113 13.87 -1.42 -13.15
N THR A 114 14.56 -2.29 -13.90
CA THR A 114 15.67 -3.09 -13.36
C THR A 114 16.86 -2.22 -12.95
N ILE A 115 17.21 -1.22 -13.76
CA ILE A 115 18.31 -0.28 -13.46
C ILE A 115 17.96 0.56 -12.23
N ARG A 116 16.74 1.11 -12.17
CA ARG A 116 16.27 1.88 -11.00
C ARG A 116 16.28 1.03 -9.73
N ARG A 117 15.84 -0.23 -9.81
CA ARG A 117 15.89 -1.17 -8.67
C ARG A 117 17.33 -1.40 -8.19
N LEU A 118 18.29 -1.54 -9.11
CA LEU A 118 19.70 -1.68 -8.75
C LEU A 118 20.25 -0.40 -8.10
N ILE A 119 19.97 0.78 -8.66
CA ILE A 119 20.40 2.06 -8.10
C ILE A 119 19.85 2.24 -6.68
N VAL A 120 18.56 1.98 -6.48
CA VAL A 120 17.92 2.07 -5.16
C VAL A 120 18.52 1.06 -4.18
N ALA A 121 18.82 -0.17 -4.61
CA ALA A 121 19.47 -1.17 -3.77
C ALA A 121 20.88 -0.74 -3.32
N VAL A 122 21.67 -0.16 -4.22
CA VAL A 122 23.00 0.37 -3.90
C VAL A 122 22.89 1.58 -2.96
N ALA A 123 21.96 2.51 -3.22
CA ALA A 123 21.73 3.65 -2.34
C ALA A 123 21.28 3.21 -0.93
N PHE A 124 20.39 2.22 -0.85
CA PHE A 124 19.93 1.64 0.42
C PHE A 124 21.08 0.99 1.19
N PHE A 125 21.97 0.27 0.51
CA PHE A 125 23.19 -0.28 1.14
C PHE A 125 24.02 0.83 1.79
N PHE A 126 24.35 1.90 1.05
CA PHE A 126 25.13 3.01 1.61
C PHE A 126 24.41 3.71 2.76
N LEU A 127 23.09 3.91 2.65
CA LEU A 127 22.28 4.46 3.73
C LEU A 127 22.42 3.61 5.01
N THR A 128 22.25 2.30 4.92
CA THR A 128 22.40 1.40 6.09
C THR A 128 23.83 1.37 6.64
N PHE A 129 24.84 1.40 5.76
CA PHE A 129 26.25 1.42 6.14
C PHE A 129 26.62 2.69 6.92
N PHE A 130 26.24 3.86 6.42
CA PHE A 130 26.51 5.13 7.10
C PHE A 130 25.65 5.33 8.34
N PHE A 131 24.47 4.72 8.42
CA PHE A 131 23.60 4.77 9.60
C PHE A 131 24.18 4.04 10.82
N VAL A 132 25.25 3.25 10.67
CA VAL A 132 26.01 2.69 11.80
C VAL A 132 26.64 3.79 12.66
N ILE A 133 27.03 4.93 12.06
CA ILE A 133 27.67 6.05 12.76
C ILE A 133 26.74 6.68 13.82
N PRO A 134 25.51 7.14 13.50
CA PRO A 134 24.61 7.68 14.52
C PRO A 134 24.19 6.62 15.56
N ILE A 135 24.04 5.35 15.16
CA ILE A 135 23.78 4.26 16.11
C ILE A 135 24.90 4.16 17.13
N ALA A 136 26.17 4.20 16.70
CA ALA A 136 27.32 4.14 17.59
C ALA A 136 27.34 5.30 18.61
N ILE A 137 26.98 6.52 18.18
CA ILE A 137 26.88 7.70 19.05
C ILE A 137 25.78 7.53 20.10
N VAL A 138 24.59 7.08 19.70
CA VAL A 138 23.48 6.82 20.65
C VAL A 138 23.89 5.73 21.65
N GLN A 139 24.52 4.66 21.19
CA GLN A 139 24.98 3.57 22.05
C GLN A 139 26.12 4.00 22.99
N SER A 140 26.98 4.92 22.58
CA SER A 140 28.03 5.47 23.46
C SER A 140 27.42 6.35 24.55
N LEU A 141 26.45 7.21 24.21
CA LEU A 141 25.75 8.06 25.19
C LEU A 141 24.93 7.24 26.19
N ALA A 142 24.38 6.11 25.76
CA ALA A 142 23.58 5.23 26.61
C ALA A 142 24.43 4.39 27.60
N ASN A 143 25.76 4.35 27.47
CA ASN A 143 26.61 3.44 28.25
C ASN A 143 27.93 4.08 28.72
N ILE A 144 27.81 5.23 29.39
CA ILE A 144 28.94 6.07 29.84
C ILE A 144 29.93 5.28 30.72
N GLU A 145 29.44 4.38 31.59
CA GLU A 145 30.28 3.52 32.45
C GLU A 145 31.15 2.51 31.67
N SER A 146 30.77 2.18 30.43
CA SER A 146 31.54 1.26 29.58
C SER A 146 32.64 1.95 28.78
N ILE A 147 32.54 3.26 28.56
CA ILE A 147 33.56 4.06 27.86
C ILE A 147 34.79 4.26 28.75
N GLU A 148 34.57 4.49 30.05
CA GLU A 148 35.64 4.67 31.05
C GLU A 148 36.47 3.38 31.24
N LYS A 149 35.88 2.21 30.99
CA LYS A 149 36.56 0.90 31.04
C LYS A 149 37.16 0.43 29.71
N ALA A 150 36.73 0.99 28.57
CA ALA A 150 37.10 0.49 27.24
C ALA A 150 38.38 1.10 26.64
N LEU A 151 38.92 2.17 27.23
CA LEU A 151 40.17 2.81 26.78
C LEU A 151 41.14 2.95 27.95
N PRO A 152 42.17 2.09 28.04
CA PRO A 152 43.47 2.58 27.58
C PRO A 152 44.38 1.61 26.78
N PHE A 153 44.00 0.35 26.47
CA PHE A 153 44.84 -0.51 25.58
C PHE A 153 44.05 -1.63 24.87
N LEU A 154 43.79 -1.45 23.58
CA LEU A 154 43.07 -2.36 22.66
C LEU A 154 43.83 -3.69 22.33
N LYS A 155 44.49 -4.36 23.30
CA LYS A 155 45.43 -5.47 23.00
C LYS A 155 44.91 -6.93 22.93
N PRO A 156 43.72 -7.35 23.41
CA PRO A 156 43.26 -8.73 23.19
C PRO A 156 41.89 -8.82 22.51
N ILE A 157 41.65 -8.05 21.45
CA ILE A 157 40.32 -7.88 20.81
C ILE A 157 39.87 -9.08 19.96
N ILE A 158 40.71 -10.11 19.77
CA ILE A 158 40.44 -11.18 18.80
C ILE A 158 40.08 -12.54 19.44
N GLU A 159 40.32 -12.77 20.74
CA GLU A 159 40.20 -14.13 21.31
C GLU A 159 38.88 -14.47 22.03
N ALA A 160 37.89 -13.57 22.11
CA ALA A 160 36.68 -13.79 22.93
C ALA A 160 35.33 -13.61 22.22
N ILE A 161 35.28 -13.70 20.89
CA ILE A 161 34.08 -13.41 20.08
C ILE A 161 32.83 -14.22 20.49
N PRO A 162 32.91 -15.51 20.88
CA PRO A 162 31.73 -16.23 21.35
C PRO A 162 31.25 -15.75 22.73
N LYS A 163 32.17 -15.54 23.69
CA LYS A 163 31.82 -15.24 25.10
C LYS A 163 31.30 -13.81 25.29
N THR A 164 31.73 -12.83 24.49
CA THR A 164 31.27 -11.44 24.62
C THR A 164 29.84 -11.24 24.15
N ILE A 165 29.39 -11.95 23.10
CA ILE A 165 28.03 -11.83 22.56
C ILE A 165 26.99 -12.31 23.59
N GLY A 166 27.23 -13.48 24.21
CA GLY A 166 26.30 -14.06 25.19
C GLY A 166 26.07 -13.21 26.44
N ALA A 167 27.06 -12.43 26.88
CA ALA A 167 26.92 -11.50 28.00
C ALA A 167 26.33 -10.15 27.58
N SER A 168 26.59 -9.68 26.35
CA SER A 168 26.16 -8.37 25.87
C SER A 168 24.67 -8.27 25.55
N ILE A 169 24.04 -9.35 25.06
CA ILE A 169 22.62 -9.31 24.63
C ILE A 169 21.69 -8.98 25.82
N PRO A 170 21.77 -9.66 26.98
CA PRO A 170 20.96 -9.29 28.15
C PRO A 170 21.25 -7.88 28.67
N MET A 171 22.51 -7.44 28.65
CA MET A 171 22.88 -6.08 29.11
C MET A 171 22.22 -4.98 28.27
N LYS A 172 22.00 -5.24 26.98
CA LYS A 172 21.32 -4.30 26.08
C LYS A 172 19.79 -4.26 26.24
N ALA A 173 19.19 -5.18 26.99
CA ALA A 173 17.74 -5.19 27.23
C ALA A 173 17.24 -3.88 27.87
N THR A 174 18.01 -3.30 28.79
CA THR A 174 17.65 -2.02 29.44
C THR A 174 17.48 -0.88 28.44
N PHE A 175 18.35 -0.80 27.42
CA PHE A 175 18.23 0.17 26.34
C PHE A 175 16.94 -0.04 25.53
N PHE A 176 16.58 -1.29 25.23
CA PHE A 176 15.36 -1.58 24.48
C PHE A 176 14.08 -1.33 25.30
N ILE A 177 14.12 -1.55 26.62
CA ILE A 177 13.01 -1.20 27.51
C ILE A 177 12.78 0.32 27.48
N THR A 178 13.82 1.13 27.65
CA THR A 178 13.68 2.59 27.60
C THR A 178 13.27 3.07 26.21
N TYR A 179 13.77 2.45 25.15
CA TYR A 179 13.34 2.72 23.77
C TYR A 179 11.84 2.46 23.57
N ILE A 180 11.31 1.32 24.02
CA ILE A 180 9.87 1.01 23.92
C ILE A 180 9.02 2.00 24.72
N MET A 181 9.48 2.44 25.88
CA MET A 181 8.75 3.44 26.69
C MET A 181 8.70 4.81 26.00
N VAL A 182 9.81 5.25 25.39
CA VAL A 182 9.90 6.57 24.75
C VAL A 182 9.23 6.55 23.38
N ASP A 183 9.68 5.69 22.48
CA ASP A 183 9.19 5.64 21.10
C ASP A 183 7.81 4.97 21.01
N GLY A 184 7.59 3.91 21.77
CA GLY A 184 6.33 3.16 21.75
C GLY A 184 5.23 3.84 22.56
N TRP A 185 5.38 3.91 23.89
CA TRP A 185 4.31 4.42 24.74
C TRP A 185 4.08 5.93 24.56
N ALA A 186 5.13 6.75 24.68
CA ALA A 186 4.97 8.19 24.52
C ALA A 186 4.69 8.56 23.07
N GLY A 187 5.24 7.84 22.09
CA GLY A 187 4.92 8.04 20.67
C GLY A 187 3.45 7.80 20.35
N VAL A 188 2.88 6.66 20.76
CA VAL A 188 1.45 6.38 20.53
C VAL A 188 0.56 7.32 21.34
N ALA A 189 0.95 7.68 22.58
CA ALA A 189 0.24 8.69 23.35
C ALA A 189 0.29 10.07 22.69
N ALA A 190 1.37 10.43 22.01
CA ALA A 190 1.47 11.68 21.25
C ALA A 190 0.68 11.63 19.93
N GLU A 191 0.58 10.45 19.31
CA GLU A 191 -0.18 10.26 18.07
C GLU A 191 -1.66 10.61 18.25
N ILE A 192 -2.25 10.40 19.45
CA ILE A 192 -3.64 10.80 19.72
C ILE A 192 -3.87 12.31 19.56
N LEU A 193 -2.87 13.13 19.87
CA LEU A 193 -2.95 14.59 19.79
C LEU A 193 -2.83 15.09 18.35
N ARG A 194 -2.30 14.27 17.44
CA ARG A 194 -2.08 14.59 16.02
C ARG A 194 -1.48 15.98 15.83
N LEU A 195 -0.37 16.26 16.53
CA LEU A 195 0.25 17.59 16.58
C LEU A 195 0.53 18.17 15.19
N LYS A 196 1.01 17.34 14.25
CA LYS A 196 1.34 17.79 12.89
C LYS A 196 0.08 18.27 12.12
N PRO A 197 -0.99 17.46 11.94
CA PRO A 197 -2.24 17.95 11.34
C PRO A 197 -2.85 19.14 12.09
N LEU A 198 -2.82 19.14 13.42
CA LEU A 198 -3.38 20.22 14.24
C LEU A 198 -2.70 21.57 13.97
N ILE A 199 -1.36 21.59 13.97
CA ILE A 199 -0.59 22.81 13.69
C ILE A 199 -0.82 23.28 12.25
N ILE A 200 -0.78 22.36 11.28
CA ILE A 200 -0.99 22.68 9.86
C ILE A 200 -2.41 23.22 9.64
N TYR A 201 -3.43 22.64 10.27
CA TYR A 201 -4.81 23.10 10.19
C TYR A 201 -4.94 24.54 10.69
N HIS A 202 -4.42 24.85 11.89
CA HIS A 202 -4.48 26.22 12.41
C HIS A 202 -3.69 27.22 11.55
N LEU A 203 -2.55 26.80 10.99
CA LEU A 203 -1.76 27.63 10.09
C LEU A 203 -2.52 27.91 8.77
N LYS A 204 -3.10 26.87 8.14
CA LYS A 204 -3.92 27.01 6.94
C LYS A 204 -5.16 27.85 7.20
N ASN A 205 -5.83 27.64 8.32
CA ASN A 205 -7.04 28.37 8.69
C ASN A 205 -6.75 29.86 8.95
N PHE A 206 -5.57 30.20 9.48
CA PHE A 206 -5.20 31.58 9.71
C PHE A 206 -4.75 32.31 8.43
N PHE A 207 -4.08 31.62 7.50
CA PHE A 207 -3.47 32.27 6.33
C PHE A 207 -4.16 32.05 4.98
N LEU A 208 -4.84 30.91 4.78
CA LEU A 208 -5.27 30.44 3.46
C LEU A 208 -6.78 30.24 3.31
N VAL A 209 -7.49 29.87 4.38
CA VAL A 209 -8.93 29.54 4.32
C VAL A 209 -9.75 30.81 4.11
N LYS A 210 -10.53 30.85 3.01
CA LYS A 210 -11.48 31.93 2.71
C LYS A 210 -12.91 31.43 2.61
N THR A 211 -13.10 30.21 2.13
CA THR A 211 -14.40 29.56 1.92
C THR A 211 -14.58 28.34 2.82
N GLU A 212 -15.82 27.86 2.95
CA GLU A 212 -16.11 26.62 3.69
C GLU A 212 -15.43 25.39 3.05
N LYS A 213 -15.36 25.35 1.71
CA LYS A 213 -14.66 24.29 0.97
C LYS A 213 -13.16 24.28 1.28
N ASP A 214 -12.51 25.44 1.35
CA ASP A 214 -11.08 25.53 1.72
C ASP A 214 -10.85 25.00 3.14
N ARG A 215 -11.85 25.14 4.03
CA ARG A 215 -11.78 24.65 5.40
C ARG A 215 -11.88 23.13 5.44
N GLU A 216 -12.73 22.52 4.61
CA GLU A 216 -12.81 21.06 4.45
C GLU A 216 -11.50 20.49 3.92
N GLU A 217 -10.90 21.12 2.90
CA GLU A 217 -9.59 20.74 2.35
C GLU A 217 -8.45 20.92 3.37
N ALA A 218 -8.55 21.93 4.25
CA ALA A 218 -7.61 22.10 5.35
C ALA A 218 -7.78 21.05 6.46
N MET A 219 -8.96 20.44 6.59
CA MET A 219 -9.30 19.44 7.60
C MET A 219 -8.89 18.01 7.20
N ASP A 220 -8.13 17.85 6.11
CA ASP A 220 -7.69 16.54 5.65
C ASP A 220 -6.86 15.79 6.73
N PRO A 221 -7.37 14.67 7.26
CA PRO A 221 -6.64 13.88 8.23
C PRO A 221 -5.52 13.04 7.59
N GLY A 222 -5.53 12.79 6.29
CA GLY A 222 -4.64 11.82 5.65
C GLY A 222 -4.90 10.36 6.08
N THR A 223 -4.01 9.47 5.67
CA THR A 223 -4.15 8.02 5.86
C THR A 223 -3.46 7.47 7.09
N ILE A 224 -3.76 6.20 7.36
CA ILE A 224 -2.95 5.37 8.24
C ILE A 224 -1.52 5.33 7.69
N GLY A 225 -0.54 5.60 8.55
CA GLY A 225 0.88 5.54 8.22
C GLY A 225 1.40 4.11 8.13
N PHE A 226 0.95 3.32 7.16
CA PHE A 226 1.41 1.94 6.97
C PHE A 226 2.94 1.87 6.77
N ASN A 227 3.51 2.86 6.08
CA ASN A 227 4.95 3.01 5.84
C ASN A 227 5.80 3.21 7.11
N THR A 228 5.26 3.81 8.17
CA THR A 228 5.99 4.07 9.43
C THR A 228 5.58 3.10 10.52
N GLY A 229 4.28 2.86 10.70
CA GLY A 229 3.73 2.04 11.77
C GLY A 229 3.99 0.54 11.59
N GLU A 230 3.92 0.02 10.36
CA GLU A 230 4.13 -1.42 10.13
C GLU A 230 5.56 -1.87 10.47
N PRO A 231 6.64 -1.18 10.03
CA PRO A 231 7.99 -1.53 10.42
C PRO A 231 8.25 -1.38 11.93
N GLN A 232 7.65 -0.37 12.58
CA GLN A 232 7.78 -0.14 14.02
C GLN A 232 7.18 -1.31 14.83
N ILE A 233 5.98 -1.76 14.46
CA ILE A 233 5.33 -2.91 15.08
C ILE A 233 6.18 -4.18 14.89
N GLN A 234 6.75 -4.38 13.70
CA GLN A 234 7.62 -5.53 13.42
C GLN A 234 8.90 -5.52 14.25
N LEU A 235 9.48 -4.35 14.51
CA LEU A 235 10.63 -4.20 15.41
C LEU A 235 10.27 -4.67 16.83
N TYR A 236 9.12 -4.28 17.37
CA TYR A 236 8.70 -4.72 18.70
C TYR A 236 8.34 -6.21 18.76
N PHE A 237 7.79 -6.78 17.69
CA PHE A 237 7.62 -8.23 17.57
C PHE A 237 8.97 -8.95 17.59
N LEU A 238 9.96 -8.46 16.84
CA LEU A 238 11.32 -9.01 16.84
C LEU A 238 11.94 -8.94 18.24
N LEU A 239 11.90 -7.78 18.89
CA LEU A 239 12.43 -7.60 20.24
C LEU A 239 11.71 -8.50 21.25
N GLY A 240 10.39 -8.61 21.18
CA GLY A 240 9.60 -9.50 22.01
C GLY A 240 10.00 -10.96 21.83
N LEU A 241 10.11 -11.46 20.60
CA LEU A 241 10.51 -12.85 20.31
C LEU A 241 11.95 -13.15 20.73
N VAL A 242 12.88 -12.21 20.53
CA VAL A 242 14.30 -12.39 20.90
C VAL A 242 14.48 -12.38 22.42
N TYR A 243 13.87 -11.40 23.10
CA TYR A 243 14.06 -11.20 24.53
C TYR A 243 13.10 -11.99 25.43
N ALA A 244 12.06 -12.63 24.87
CA ALA A 244 11.15 -13.49 25.63
C ALA A 244 11.88 -14.55 26.47
N ILE A 245 12.92 -15.16 25.90
CA ILE A 245 13.70 -16.23 26.56
C ILE A 245 14.90 -15.65 27.32
N VAL A 246 15.46 -14.53 26.84
CA VAL A 246 16.71 -13.97 27.38
C VAL A 246 16.45 -13.08 28.61
N THR A 247 15.50 -12.14 28.51
CA THR A 247 15.12 -11.21 29.59
C THR A 247 13.60 -11.01 29.59
N PRO A 248 12.85 -11.89 30.28
CA PRO A 248 11.38 -11.86 30.28
C PRO A 248 10.77 -10.54 30.79
N ILE A 249 11.53 -9.75 31.56
CA ILE A 249 11.13 -8.43 32.06
C ILE A 249 10.77 -7.45 30.94
N LEU A 250 11.28 -7.64 29.71
CA LEU A 250 10.93 -6.80 28.55
C LEU A 250 9.50 -7.05 28.05
N LEU A 251 8.95 -8.27 28.23
CA LEU A 251 7.65 -8.65 27.67
C LEU A 251 6.46 -7.82 28.18
N PRO A 252 6.32 -7.54 29.50
CA PRO A 252 5.28 -6.65 29.99
C PRO A 252 5.26 -5.28 29.27
N PHE A 253 6.43 -4.72 28.95
CA PHE A 253 6.52 -3.43 28.27
C PHE A 253 5.98 -3.48 26.83
N VAL A 254 6.30 -4.56 26.12
CA VAL A 254 5.79 -4.82 24.76
C VAL A 254 4.28 -5.07 24.78
N ILE A 255 3.77 -5.83 25.76
CA ILE A 255 2.33 -6.11 25.89
C ILE A 255 1.55 -4.81 26.17
N VAL A 256 2.04 -3.96 27.08
CA VAL A 256 1.41 -2.66 27.36
C VAL A 256 1.43 -1.77 26.11
N PHE A 257 2.53 -1.77 25.35
CA PHE A 257 2.58 -1.06 24.07
C PHE A 257 1.47 -1.55 23.13
N PHE A 258 1.33 -2.86 22.92
CA PHE A 258 0.30 -3.39 22.02
C PHE A 258 -1.12 -3.12 22.49
N ALA A 259 -1.38 -3.18 23.80
CA ALA A 259 -2.68 -2.84 24.38
C ALA A 259 -3.04 -1.36 24.14
N LEU A 260 -2.09 -0.46 24.39
CA LEU A 260 -2.28 0.98 24.19
C LEU A 260 -2.43 1.31 22.69
N ALA A 261 -1.55 0.77 21.84
CA ALA A 261 -1.61 0.92 20.39
C ALA A 261 -2.94 0.42 19.82
N TYR A 262 -3.43 -0.73 20.27
CA TYR A 262 -4.73 -1.24 19.83
C TYR A 262 -5.86 -0.27 20.13
N VAL A 263 -5.93 0.27 21.35
CA VAL A 263 -7.00 1.20 21.74
C VAL A 263 -6.90 2.51 20.97
N VAL A 264 -5.70 3.09 20.86
CA VAL A 264 -5.49 4.37 20.19
C VAL A 264 -5.74 4.26 18.69
N PHE A 265 -5.11 3.31 17.99
CA PHE A 265 -5.31 3.17 16.55
C PHE A 265 -6.74 2.75 16.22
N ARG A 266 -7.40 1.90 17.03
CA ARG A 266 -8.82 1.59 16.83
C ARG A 266 -9.69 2.84 16.93
N HIS A 267 -9.42 3.72 17.91
CA HIS A 267 -10.14 4.98 18.03
C HIS A 267 -9.90 5.90 16.81
N GLN A 268 -8.65 6.03 16.37
CA GLN A 268 -8.31 6.91 15.24
C GLN A 268 -8.83 6.40 13.89
N ILE A 269 -8.83 5.08 13.67
CA ILE A 269 -9.39 4.48 12.44
C ILE A 269 -10.89 4.77 12.34
N ILE A 270 -11.62 4.73 13.46
CA ILE A 270 -13.07 4.97 13.47
C ILE A 270 -13.39 6.47 13.29
N ASN A 271 -12.60 7.36 13.91
CA ASN A 271 -12.98 8.76 14.05
C ASN A 271 -12.25 9.73 13.12
N VAL A 272 -11.10 9.33 12.56
CA VAL A 272 -10.16 10.30 11.99
C VAL A 272 -9.62 9.89 10.64
N TYR A 273 -8.94 8.74 10.54
CA TYR A 273 -8.20 8.42 9.31
C TYR A 273 -9.13 8.16 8.13
N ASN A 274 -8.78 8.74 6.99
CA ASN A 274 -9.43 8.42 5.72
C ASN A 274 -8.56 7.41 4.96
N GLN A 275 -9.17 6.42 4.33
CA GLN A 275 -8.45 5.39 3.59
C GLN A 275 -8.38 5.77 2.11
N GLU A 276 -7.18 6.10 1.63
CA GLU A 276 -6.95 6.50 0.23
C GLU A 276 -7.05 5.31 -0.74
N TYR A 277 -6.64 4.11 -0.31
CA TYR A 277 -6.58 2.91 -1.15
C TYR A 277 -7.12 1.68 -0.40
N GLU A 278 -7.78 0.77 -1.14
CA GLU A 278 -8.31 -0.49 -0.60
C GLU A 278 -7.52 -1.69 -1.14
N SER A 279 -6.66 -2.26 -0.30
CA SER A 279 -5.81 -3.40 -0.64
C SER A 279 -6.43 -4.76 -0.28
N ALA A 280 -7.53 -4.80 0.49
CA ALA A 280 -8.14 -6.02 1.00
C ALA A 280 -7.15 -6.95 1.74
N ALA A 281 -6.24 -6.35 2.52
CA ALA A 281 -5.19 -7.03 3.29
C ALA A 281 -4.20 -7.88 2.47
N ALA A 282 -3.95 -7.53 1.20
CA ALA A 282 -2.99 -8.23 0.36
C ALA A 282 -1.54 -8.21 0.90
N TYR A 283 -1.21 -7.30 1.83
CA TYR A 283 0.10 -7.21 2.50
C TYR A 283 0.34 -8.31 3.57
N TRP A 284 -0.69 -9.08 3.94
CA TRP A 284 -0.58 -10.06 5.03
C TRP A 284 0.49 -11.15 4.83
N PRO A 285 0.70 -11.72 3.62
CA PRO A 285 1.79 -12.66 3.37
C PRO A 285 3.18 -12.08 3.68
N ASP A 286 3.39 -10.79 3.40
CA ASP A 286 4.66 -10.10 3.70
C ASP A 286 4.86 -9.94 5.21
N VAL A 287 3.82 -9.51 5.94
CA VAL A 287 3.85 -9.42 7.40
C VAL A 287 4.14 -10.78 8.03
N HIS A 288 3.45 -11.82 7.58
CA HIS A 288 3.67 -13.20 8.04
C HIS A 288 5.12 -13.65 7.80
N LEU A 289 5.65 -13.44 6.59
CA LEU A 289 7.03 -13.79 6.26
C LEU A 289 8.03 -13.10 7.19
N ARG A 290 7.87 -11.80 7.45
CA ARG A 290 8.77 -11.03 8.31
C ARG A 290 8.72 -11.49 9.77
N ILE A 291 7.53 -11.87 10.29
CA ILE A 291 7.40 -12.46 11.63
C ILE A 291 8.08 -13.83 11.70
N ILE A 292 7.94 -14.67 10.67
CA ILE A 292 8.67 -15.95 10.58
C ILE A 292 10.18 -15.74 10.57
N VAL A 293 10.67 -14.75 9.80
CA VAL A 293 12.10 -14.38 9.79
C VAL A 293 12.54 -13.91 11.18
N ALA A 294 11.75 -13.09 11.87
CA ALA A 294 12.03 -12.66 13.24
C ALA A 294 12.11 -13.85 14.22
N LEU A 295 11.23 -14.84 14.08
CA LEU A 295 11.26 -16.07 14.87
C LEU A 295 12.53 -16.90 14.60
N ILE A 296 12.94 -17.04 13.34
CA ILE A 296 14.20 -17.71 12.97
C ILE A 296 15.40 -16.95 13.57
N VAL A 297 15.43 -15.62 13.48
CA VAL A 297 16.47 -14.78 14.10
C VAL A 297 16.52 -15.01 15.62
N SER A 298 15.37 -15.05 16.30
CA SER A 298 15.31 -15.37 17.73
C SER A 298 15.90 -16.75 18.06
N GLN A 299 15.55 -17.78 17.29
CA GLN A 299 16.08 -19.14 17.49
C GLN A 299 17.59 -19.23 17.25
N LEU A 300 18.12 -18.54 16.23
CA LEU A 300 19.56 -18.48 15.96
C LEU A 300 20.32 -17.73 17.05
N LEU A 301 19.79 -16.61 17.54
CA LEU A 301 20.38 -15.87 18.66
C LEU A 301 20.36 -16.68 19.95
N LEU A 302 19.27 -17.41 20.21
CA LEU A 302 19.19 -18.32 21.35
C LEU A 302 20.24 -19.43 21.27
N MET A 303 20.46 -19.99 20.08
CA MET A 303 21.52 -20.97 19.83
C MET A 303 22.90 -20.38 20.13
N GLY A 304 23.16 -19.15 19.67
CA GLY A 304 24.40 -18.42 19.98
C GLY A 304 24.58 -18.21 21.49
N LEU A 305 23.52 -17.80 22.20
CA LEU A 305 23.55 -17.60 23.66
C LEU A 305 23.82 -18.91 24.42
N LEU A 306 23.10 -19.99 24.11
CA LEU A 306 23.24 -21.27 24.82
C LEU A 306 24.58 -21.95 24.53
N SER A 307 25.16 -21.72 23.34
CA SER A 307 26.52 -22.16 23.03
C SER A 307 27.57 -21.55 23.97
N THR A 308 27.35 -20.34 24.47
CA THR A 308 28.29 -19.70 25.42
C THR A 308 28.23 -20.27 26.83
N LYS A 309 27.13 -20.93 27.18
CA LYS A 309 26.89 -21.52 28.51
C LYS A 309 27.29 -22.99 28.61
N GLU A 310 28.03 -23.51 27.62
CA GLU A 310 28.49 -24.91 27.54
C GLU A 310 27.35 -25.95 27.61
N ALA A 311 26.12 -25.54 27.26
CA ALA A 311 24.93 -26.39 27.27
C ALA A 311 24.82 -27.23 25.97
N ALA A 312 25.84 -28.02 25.65
CA ALA A 312 25.94 -28.78 24.39
C ALA A 312 24.81 -29.82 24.19
N SER A 313 24.21 -30.29 25.28
CA SER A 313 23.06 -31.22 25.23
C SER A 313 21.81 -30.61 24.59
N SER A 314 21.68 -29.27 24.60
CA SER A 314 20.52 -28.56 24.06
C SER A 314 20.61 -28.28 22.55
N THR A 315 21.79 -28.45 21.94
CA THR A 315 22.04 -28.11 20.53
C THR A 315 21.18 -28.89 19.53
N PRO A 316 20.93 -30.20 19.67
CA PRO A 316 20.06 -30.94 18.75
C PRO A 316 18.64 -30.40 18.73
N LEU A 317 18.07 -30.06 19.88
CA LEU A 317 16.73 -29.50 19.99
C LEU A 317 16.65 -28.11 19.34
N LEU A 318 17.66 -27.27 19.55
CA LEU A 318 17.68 -25.90 18.99
C LEU A 318 17.78 -25.88 17.46
N ILE A 319 18.44 -26.86 16.84
CA ILE A 319 18.52 -26.98 15.39
C ILE A 319 17.19 -27.46 14.78
N THR A 320 16.41 -28.26 15.50
CA THR A 320 15.09 -28.73 15.01
C THR A 320 14.07 -27.59 14.89
N LEU A 321 14.16 -26.55 15.73
CA LEU A 321 13.23 -25.41 15.74
C LEU A 321 13.20 -24.61 14.42
N PRO A 322 14.33 -24.10 13.86
CA PRO A 322 14.30 -23.37 12.60
C PRO A 322 13.88 -24.26 11.43
N VAL A 323 14.24 -25.55 11.44
CA VAL A 323 13.79 -26.51 10.41
C VAL A 323 12.27 -26.65 10.42
N LEU A 324 11.68 -26.83 11.61
CA LEU A 324 10.22 -26.92 11.77
C LEU A 324 9.54 -25.60 11.41
N THR A 325 10.14 -24.47 11.78
CA THR A 325 9.63 -23.13 11.46
C THR A 325 9.61 -22.86 9.95
N ILE A 326 10.69 -23.23 9.24
CA ILE A 326 10.76 -23.14 7.78
C ILE A 326 9.76 -24.08 7.13
N TRP A 327 9.63 -25.32 7.63
CA TRP A 327 8.64 -26.27 7.13
C TRP A 327 7.21 -25.74 7.29
N PHE A 328 6.88 -25.20 8.47
CA PHE A 328 5.61 -24.55 8.75
C PHE A 328 5.35 -23.37 7.81
N HIS A 329 6.34 -22.50 7.60
CA HIS A 329 6.21 -21.41 6.64
C HIS A 329 5.94 -21.91 5.22
N ARG A 330 6.63 -22.97 4.76
CA ARG A 330 6.35 -23.55 3.43
C ARG A 330 4.94 -24.14 3.35
N PHE A 331 4.45 -24.76 4.42
CA PHE A 331 3.07 -25.24 4.51
C PHE A 331 2.07 -24.07 4.41
N CYS A 332 2.25 -23.02 5.21
CA CYS A 332 1.39 -21.84 5.19
C CYS A 332 1.42 -21.12 3.84
N LYS A 333 2.61 -21.00 3.25
CA LYS A 333 2.81 -20.42 1.92
C LYS A 333 2.05 -21.22 0.86
N GLY A 334 2.19 -22.54 0.84
CA GLY A 334 1.45 -23.38 -0.11
C GLY A 334 -0.08 -23.38 0.11
N ARG A 335 -0.53 -23.30 1.36
CA ARG A 335 -1.94 -23.48 1.73
C ARG A 335 -2.77 -22.20 1.74
N TYR A 336 -2.19 -21.06 2.12
CA TYR A 336 -2.93 -19.82 2.40
C TYR A 336 -2.53 -18.65 1.51
N GLU A 337 -1.26 -18.50 1.11
CA GLU A 337 -0.81 -17.41 0.22
C GLU A 337 -1.60 -17.33 -1.10
N PRO A 338 -2.00 -18.44 -1.75
CA PRO A 338 -2.79 -18.38 -2.97
C PRO A 338 -4.12 -17.62 -2.81
N ALA A 339 -4.69 -17.56 -1.60
CA ALA A 339 -5.93 -16.81 -1.36
C ALA A 339 -5.73 -15.28 -1.39
N PHE A 340 -4.50 -14.80 -1.15
CA PHE A 340 -4.15 -13.37 -1.20
C PHE A 340 -3.63 -12.96 -2.58
N VAL A 341 -3.00 -13.88 -3.31
CA VAL A 341 -2.32 -13.57 -4.59
C VAL A 341 -3.19 -13.92 -5.81
N ARG A 342 -4.05 -14.94 -5.72
CA ARG A 342 -4.85 -15.43 -6.85
C ARG A 342 -6.33 -15.26 -6.58
N ASN A 343 -7.04 -14.72 -7.56
CA ASN A 343 -8.49 -14.59 -7.51
C ASN A 343 -9.15 -15.85 -8.10
N PRO A 344 -9.85 -16.66 -7.29
CA PRO A 344 -10.46 -17.90 -7.77
C PRO A 344 -11.62 -17.61 -8.75
N LEU A 345 -11.63 -18.32 -9.86
CA LEU A 345 -12.62 -18.13 -10.94
C LEU A 345 -14.06 -18.44 -10.50
N GLN A 346 -14.23 -19.35 -9.55
CA GLN A 346 -15.54 -19.71 -9.00
C GLN A 346 -16.20 -18.52 -8.28
N GLU A 347 -15.44 -17.80 -7.45
CA GLU A 347 -15.91 -16.59 -6.76
C GLU A 347 -16.19 -15.46 -7.74
N ALA A 348 -15.34 -15.28 -8.75
CA ALA A 348 -15.54 -14.29 -9.79
C ALA A 348 -16.87 -14.54 -10.55
N MET A 349 -17.12 -15.79 -10.96
CA MET A 349 -18.36 -16.18 -11.65
C MET A 349 -19.59 -16.03 -10.75
N MET A 350 -19.49 -16.41 -9.47
CA MET A 350 -20.57 -16.27 -8.50
C MET A 350 -20.95 -14.79 -8.33
N LYS A 351 -19.96 -13.90 -8.14
CA LYS A 351 -20.19 -12.45 -8.02
C LYS A 351 -20.79 -11.85 -9.30
N ASP A 352 -20.30 -12.23 -10.47
CA ASP A 352 -20.86 -11.77 -11.75
C ASP A 352 -22.32 -12.22 -11.94
N THR A 353 -22.67 -13.42 -11.47
CA THR A 353 -24.04 -13.95 -11.55
C THR A 353 -24.98 -13.20 -10.61
N LEU A 354 -24.53 -12.93 -9.38
CA LEU A 354 -25.29 -12.17 -8.39
C LEU A 354 -25.51 -10.71 -8.83
N GLU A 355 -24.50 -10.07 -9.39
CA GLU A 355 -24.62 -8.70 -9.91
C GLU A 355 -25.61 -8.64 -11.08
N ARG A 356 -25.53 -9.58 -12.04
CA ARG A 356 -26.48 -9.63 -13.16
C ARG A 356 -27.91 -9.88 -12.71
N ALA A 357 -28.11 -10.60 -11.61
CA ALA A 357 -29.43 -10.82 -11.02
C ALA A 357 -29.94 -9.57 -10.28
N ARG A 358 -29.04 -8.81 -9.63
CA ARG A 358 -29.39 -7.60 -8.88
C ARG A 358 -29.66 -6.41 -9.81
N GLU A 359 -28.82 -6.22 -10.82
CA GLU A 359 -28.83 -5.07 -11.73
C GLU A 359 -28.70 -5.54 -13.19
N PRO A 360 -29.80 -6.00 -13.82
CA PRO A 360 -29.76 -6.59 -15.16
C PRO A 360 -29.44 -5.58 -16.27
N ASN A 361 -29.76 -4.29 -16.06
CA ASN A 361 -29.62 -3.23 -17.06
C ASN A 361 -28.39 -2.32 -16.83
N LEU A 362 -27.39 -2.78 -16.07
CA LEU A 362 -26.20 -1.99 -15.76
C LEU A 362 -25.37 -1.69 -17.03
N ASN A 363 -25.23 -0.41 -17.40
CA ASN A 363 -24.37 0.02 -18.50
C ASN A 363 -22.89 0.05 -18.06
N LEU A 364 -22.27 -1.13 -18.02
CA LEU A 364 -20.87 -1.30 -17.62
C LEU A 364 -19.89 -0.54 -18.53
N LYS A 365 -20.22 -0.38 -19.82
CA LYS A 365 -19.35 0.30 -20.78
C LYS A 365 -19.23 1.79 -20.45
N GLY A 366 -20.37 2.45 -20.22
CA GLY A 366 -20.38 3.88 -19.83
C GLY A 366 -19.61 4.11 -18.54
N PHE A 367 -19.82 3.26 -17.54
CA PHE A 367 -19.14 3.35 -16.25
C PHE A 367 -17.62 3.18 -16.35
N LEU A 368 -17.12 2.18 -17.11
CA LEU A 368 -15.70 1.85 -17.17
C LEU A 368 -14.89 2.67 -18.18
N GLN A 369 -15.52 3.24 -19.20
CA GLN A 369 -14.81 3.90 -20.30
C GLN A 369 -13.98 5.10 -19.85
N ASN A 370 -14.47 5.84 -18.85
CA ASN A 370 -13.82 7.07 -18.35
C ASN A 370 -13.09 6.87 -17.00
N ALA A 371 -13.11 5.65 -16.45
CA ALA A 371 -12.59 5.39 -15.11
C ALA A 371 -11.08 5.64 -14.99
N TYR A 372 -10.29 5.19 -15.97
CA TYR A 372 -8.83 5.27 -15.99
C TYR A 372 -8.28 6.39 -16.89
N ILE A 373 -8.99 7.53 -16.93
CA ILE A 373 -8.47 8.76 -17.54
C ILE A 373 -7.56 9.47 -16.53
N HIS A 374 -6.44 10.01 -17.00
CA HIS A 374 -5.51 10.78 -16.15
C HIS A 374 -6.25 11.94 -15.45
N PRO A 375 -6.05 12.18 -14.14
CA PRO A 375 -6.80 13.18 -13.37
C PRO A 375 -6.82 14.58 -13.99
N VAL A 376 -5.70 14.99 -14.63
CA VAL A 376 -5.58 16.28 -15.35
C VAL A 376 -6.62 16.44 -16.46
N PHE A 377 -7.05 15.35 -17.11
CA PHE A 377 -8.05 15.40 -18.17
C PHE A 377 -9.48 15.21 -17.66
N LYS A 378 -9.67 14.76 -16.41
CA LYS A 378 -11.01 14.63 -15.80
C LYS A 378 -11.60 15.98 -15.40
N SER A 379 -10.77 16.92 -14.94
CA SER A 379 -11.20 18.26 -14.51
C SER A 379 -11.67 19.17 -15.65
N ALA A 380 -11.31 18.88 -16.90
CA ALA A 380 -11.74 19.65 -18.06
C ALA A 380 -13.14 19.27 -18.57
N ASP A 381 -13.62 18.06 -18.26
CA ASP A 381 -14.86 17.50 -18.78
C ASP A 381 -15.99 17.44 -17.72
N GLY A 382 -15.73 17.79 -16.44
CA GLY A 382 -16.72 17.73 -15.36
C GLY A 382 -18.02 18.47 -15.64
N ASP A 383 -17.94 19.68 -16.22
CA ASP A 383 -19.12 20.48 -16.56
C ASP A 383 -19.84 20.03 -17.85
N LYS A 384 -19.23 19.12 -18.64
CA LYS A 384 -19.83 18.58 -19.89
C LYS A 384 -20.34 17.15 -19.76
N ILE A 385 -19.84 16.39 -18.78
CA ILE A 385 -20.19 14.97 -18.60
C ILE A 385 -21.61 14.83 -18.02
N ASP A 386 -22.03 15.70 -17.12
CA ASP A 386 -23.39 15.66 -16.53
C ASP A 386 -24.46 15.90 -17.61
N VAL A 387 -24.18 16.76 -18.59
CA VAL A 387 -25.07 17.08 -19.71
C VAL A 387 -25.15 15.93 -20.73
N ALA A 388 -24.04 15.23 -20.99
CA ALA A 388 -24.01 14.09 -21.90
C ALA A 388 -24.64 12.83 -21.30
N MET A 389 -24.76 12.72 -19.97
CA MET A 389 -25.44 11.60 -19.32
C MET A 389 -26.97 11.66 -19.49
N GLU A 390 -27.55 12.87 -19.49
CA GLU A 390 -28.99 13.07 -19.75
C GLU A 390 -29.37 12.84 -21.22
N GLU A 391 -28.47 13.16 -22.17
CA GLU A 391 -28.77 13.10 -23.62
C GLU A 391 -28.75 11.67 -24.21
N TRP A 392 -28.18 10.69 -23.49
CA TRP A 392 -28.03 9.30 -23.96
C TRP A 392 -29.03 8.32 -23.32
N GLU A 393 -29.92 8.78 -22.44
CA GLU A 393 -31.01 7.96 -21.88
C GLU A 393 -32.18 7.75 -22.87
N GLU A 394 -32.22 8.49 -23.98
CA GLU A 394 -33.22 8.29 -25.04
C GLU A 394 -32.72 7.31 -26.13
N GLU A 395 -32.87 6.00 -25.89
CA GLU A 395 -32.91 5.01 -26.98
C GLU A 395 -34.34 4.53 -27.28
N PRO A 396 -34.66 4.23 -28.56
CA PRO A 396 -36.03 4.05 -29.03
C PRO A 396 -36.68 2.75 -28.55
N SER A 397 -38.00 2.82 -28.37
CA SER A 397 -38.83 1.73 -27.85
C SER A 397 -38.66 0.40 -28.59
N LEU A 398 -38.43 -0.66 -27.82
CA LEU A 398 -38.24 -2.03 -28.31
C LEU A 398 -39.56 -2.60 -28.87
N ILE A 399 -39.60 -2.86 -30.18
CA ILE A 399 -40.71 -3.62 -30.79
C ILE A 399 -40.46 -5.12 -30.57
N ALA A 400 -41.37 -5.78 -29.85
CA ALA A 400 -41.29 -7.20 -29.58
C ALA A 400 -41.56 -8.06 -30.82
N THR A 401 -40.55 -8.76 -31.33
CA THR A 401 -40.76 -9.82 -32.35
C THR A 401 -40.89 -11.20 -31.72
N LYS A 402 -42.03 -11.85 -31.97
CA LYS A 402 -42.36 -13.20 -31.51
C LYS A 402 -41.68 -14.25 -32.41
N ARG A 403 -40.71 -15.01 -31.89
CA ARG A 403 -40.02 -16.06 -32.65
C ARG A 403 -40.74 -17.41 -32.49
N THR A 404 -41.33 -17.93 -33.57
CA THR A 404 -41.89 -19.30 -33.61
C THR A 404 -40.80 -20.29 -33.98
N SER A 405 -40.57 -21.30 -33.13
CA SER A 405 -39.64 -22.39 -33.43
C SER A 405 -40.30 -23.41 -34.36
N LYS A 406 -39.76 -23.58 -35.58
CA LYS A 406 -40.05 -24.74 -36.44
C LYS A 406 -38.86 -25.69 -36.40
N ARG A 407 -39.07 -26.87 -35.84
CA ARG A 407 -38.13 -27.99 -35.78
C ARG A 407 -38.37 -28.91 -36.97
N SER A 408 -37.48 -28.90 -37.97
CA SER A 408 -37.24 -30.06 -38.85
C SER A 408 -36.06 -29.79 -39.80
N THR A 409 -35.04 -30.63 -39.72
CA THR A 409 -34.15 -30.92 -40.86
C THR A 409 -33.81 -32.42 -40.78
N PRO A 410 -34.05 -33.21 -41.84
CA PRO A 410 -33.55 -34.57 -41.94
C PRO A 410 -32.25 -34.57 -42.74
N LEU A 411 -31.18 -35.17 -42.22
CA LEU A 411 -30.08 -35.63 -43.05
C LEU A 411 -29.41 -36.85 -42.40
N SER A 412 -29.36 -37.91 -43.19
CA SER A 412 -28.88 -39.26 -42.86
C SER A 412 -27.36 -39.32 -42.99
N SER A 413 -26.67 -39.91 -42.00
CA SER A 413 -25.30 -40.40 -42.15
C SER A 413 -25.31 -41.92 -42.33
N LYS A 414 -24.61 -42.40 -43.36
CA LYS A 414 -24.37 -43.82 -43.65
C LYS A 414 -22.93 -44.20 -43.25
N HIS A 415 -22.83 -45.43 -42.72
CA HIS A 415 -21.65 -46.30 -42.54
C HIS A 415 -20.64 -45.91 -41.45
N SER A 416 -20.06 -46.83 -40.66
CA SER A 416 -20.10 -48.31 -40.63
C SER A 416 -19.61 -48.83 -39.28
N VAL A 417 -20.06 -50.03 -38.94
CA VAL A 417 -19.81 -50.81 -37.72
C VAL A 417 -18.40 -51.43 -37.71
N SER A 418 -17.74 -51.47 -36.55
CA SER A 418 -16.84 -52.57 -36.18
C SER A 418 -16.84 -52.81 -34.66
N SER A 419 -17.51 -53.90 -34.27
CA SER A 419 -17.18 -54.88 -33.22
C SER A 419 -16.50 -54.44 -31.92
N PHE A 420 -17.17 -54.65 -30.78
CA PHE A 420 -16.67 -55.57 -29.74
C PHE A 420 -17.85 -56.09 -28.89
N SER A 421 -17.81 -57.40 -28.61
CA SER A 421 -18.89 -58.22 -28.04
C SER A 421 -18.68 -58.53 -26.55
N SER A 422 -19.79 -58.46 -25.78
CA SER A 422 -20.23 -59.38 -24.69
C SER A 422 -19.34 -59.57 -23.43
N PRO A 423 -19.85 -60.09 -22.27
CA PRO A 423 -21.09 -60.87 -22.03
C PRO A 423 -22.04 -60.30 -20.95
N GLU A 424 -23.36 -60.42 -21.15
CA GLU A 424 -24.26 -61.44 -20.58
C GLU A 424 -24.24 -61.58 -19.04
N ALA A 425 -25.34 -61.17 -18.41
CA ALA A 425 -25.90 -61.83 -17.22
C ALA A 425 -27.43 -61.71 -17.24
N ASN A 426 -28.06 -62.85 -17.54
CA ASN A 426 -29.47 -63.17 -17.31
C ASN A 426 -29.87 -62.95 -15.83
N LYS A 427 -31.07 -62.41 -15.54
CA LYS A 427 -32.24 -63.20 -15.05
C LYS A 427 -33.41 -62.33 -14.52
N GLU A 428 -34.60 -62.72 -14.98
CA GLU A 428 -35.89 -62.87 -14.27
C GLU A 428 -36.61 -61.63 -13.66
N ARG A 429 -37.80 -61.30 -14.20
CA ARG A 429 -39.16 -61.59 -13.65
C ARG A 429 -39.41 -60.88 -12.31
N SER A 430 -40.44 -60.06 -12.14
CA SER A 430 -41.86 -60.42 -12.30
C SER A 430 -42.77 -59.18 -12.35
N LYS A 431 -43.77 -59.28 -13.23
CA LYS A 431 -45.06 -58.54 -13.24
C LYS A 431 -46.00 -59.07 -12.11
N PRO A 432 -47.20 -58.50 -11.86
CA PRO A 432 -48.01 -57.60 -12.69
C PRO A 432 -47.96 -56.12 -12.34
#